data_AF-K1XT16-F1
#
_entry.id   AF-K1XT16-F1
#
_cell.length_a   1.000
_cell.length_b   1.000
_cell.length_c   1.000
_cell.angle_alpha   90.00
_cell.angle_beta   90.00
_cell.angle_gamma   90.00
#
_symmetry.space_group_name_H-M   'P 1'
#
loop_
_entity.id
_entity.type
_entity.pdbx_description
1 polymer ?
#
loop_
_entity_poly.entity_id
_entity_poly.type
_entity_poly.pdbx_seq_one_letter_code
_entity_poly.pdbx_strand_id
1 'polypeptide(L)'
;MKYLKAIIPGISLMIAVASPVFAASVTSGQDDRVQWNKLGDLQLQDKPVDFAYSLDGNYAFILTNGDQILVYNQQGKLQGRIPVDAGVSAIDISPRGDFLYLIDSTDNRLSMLSVDFVVDIDTSDSPIKGKVDAPVTVAVFSDFECTYCKKILPLFEQVLKENPDSVKIAFKNFPLKMHEMAGPAALAAL
;
A
#
# COMPACT_ATOMS: atom_id res chain seq x y z
N MET A 1 -25.18 5.68 56.78
CA MET A 1 -25.40 6.71 55.72
C MET A 1 -25.37 5.99 54.37
N LYS A 2 -26.38 6.22 53.54
CA LYS A 2 -26.83 5.37 52.42
C LYS A 2 -25.81 5.28 51.26
N TYR A 3 -25.62 4.06 50.74
CA TYR A 3 -24.96 3.79 49.46
C TYR A 3 -25.87 4.26 48.31
N LEU A 4 -25.42 5.22 47.50
CA LEU A 4 -26.07 5.62 46.25
C LEU A 4 -25.30 4.97 45.08
N LYS A 5 -25.89 3.98 44.42
CA LYS A 5 -25.42 3.46 43.13
C LYS A 5 -25.80 4.48 42.05
N ALA A 6 -24.81 5.17 41.49
CA ALA A 6 -24.98 5.95 40.27
C ALA A 6 -24.82 5.02 39.06
N ILE A 7 -25.90 4.81 38.32
CA ILE A 7 -25.92 4.11 37.03
C ILE A 7 -25.57 5.14 35.97
N ILE A 8 -24.39 5.05 35.39
CA ILE A 8 -23.98 5.86 34.23
C ILE A 8 -24.39 5.06 32.98
N PRO A 9 -25.33 5.55 32.14
CA PRO A 9 -25.63 4.87 30.88
C PRO A 9 -24.46 5.11 29.92
N GLY A 10 -23.84 4.02 29.47
CA GLY A 10 -22.79 4.04 28.46
C GLY A 10 -23.34 4.56 27.14
N ILE A 11 -22.91 5.76 26.75
CA ILE A 11 -23.12 6.29 25.41
C ILE A 11 -22.17 5.52 24.49
N SER A 12 -22.71 4.49 23.83
CA SER A 12 -22.00 3.79 22.77
C SER A 12 -21.96 4.71 21.55
N LEU A 13 -20.81 5.36 21.35
CA LEU A 13 -20.54 6.17 20.17
C LEU A 13 -20.28 5.23 19.00
N MET A 14 -21.32 4.90 18.24
CA MET A 14 -21.19 4.18 16.98
C MET A 14 -20.51 5.11 15.95
N ILE A 15 -19.22 4.89 15.73
CA ILE A 15 -18.52 5.45 14.57
C ILE A 15 -19.06 4.72 13.34
N ALA A 16 -19.93 5.39 12.59
CA ALA A 16 -20.41 4.90 11.31
C ALA A 16 -19.23 4.85 10.34
N VAL A 17 -18.68 3.66 10.13
CA VAL A 17 -17.77 3.39 9.01
C VAL A 17 -18.63 3.42 7.75
N ALA A 18 -18.71 4.57 7.10
CA ALA A 18 -19.34 4.69 5.80
C ALA A 18 -18.47 3.93 4.78
N SER A 19 -18.72 2.64 4.64
CA SER A 19 -18.21 1.87 3.51
C SER A 19 -18.75 2.50 2.22
N PRO A 20 -17.94 2.64 1.16
CA PRO A 20 -18.45 3.08 -0.12
C PRO A 20 -19.54 2.11 -0.56
N VAL A 21 -20.77 2.59 -0.63
CA VAL A 21 -21.90 1.82 -1.16
C VAL A 21 -21.78 1.87 -2.68
N PHE A 22 -21.44 0.74 -3.28
CA PHE A 22 -21.63 0.55 -4.72
C PHE A 22 -23.13 0.45 -4.98
N ALA A 23 -23.76 1.56 -5.36
CA ALA A 23 -25.12 1.54 -5.87
C ALA A 23 -25.06 1.01 -7.32
N ALA A 24 -25.64 -0.17 -7.56
CA ALA A 24 -25.77 -0.72 -8.90
C ALA A 24 -26.89 0.01 -9.67
N SER A 25 -26.61 1.20 -10.22
CA SER A 25 -27.47 1.77 -11.26
C SER A 25 -27.05 1.18 -12.61
N VAL A 26 -27.51 -0.04 -12.91
CA VAL A 26 -27.18 -0.70 -14.18
C VAL A 26 -27.80 0.10 -15.33
N THR A 27 -26.97 0.87 -16.03
CA THR A 27 -27.35 1.53 -17.29
C THR A 27 -26.47 0.92 -18.37
N SER A 28 -27.06 0.09 -19.23
CA SER A 28 -26.42 -0.47 -20.42
C SER A 28 -26.94 0.23 -21.67
N GLY A 29 -26.14 0.24 -22.73
CA GLY A 29 -26.50 0.87 -24.00
C GLY A 29 -25.65 0.34 -25.15
N GLN A 30 -26.08 0.66 -26.38
CA GLN A 30 -25.41 0.24 -27.59
C GLN A 30 -25.66 1.22 -28.74
N ASP A 31 -24.67 1.39 -29.62
CA ASP A 31 -24.84 1.91 -30.99
C ASP A 31 -24.45 0.85 -32.06
N ASP A 32 -24.33 1.27 -33.32
CA ASP A 32 -24.00 0.38 -34.45
C ASP A 32 -22.67 -0.39 -34.29
N ARG A 33 -21.75 0.06 -33.41
CA ARG A 33 -20.39 -0.49 -33.28
C ARG A 33 -19.93 -0.73 -31.84
N VAL A 34 -20.58 -0.17 -30.84
CA VAL A 34 -20.12 -0.16 -29.45
C VAL A 34 -21.27 -0.53 -28.51
N GLN A 35 -21.01 -1.49 -27.63
CA GLN A 35 -21.88 -1.82 -26.49
C GLN A 35 -21.17 -1.40 -25.21
N TRP A 36 -21.91 -0.84 -24.25
CA TRP A 36 -21.37 -0.46 -22.95
C TRP A 36 -22.30 -0.88 -21.82
N ASN A 37 -21.69 -1.18 -20.67
CA ASN A 37 -22.38 -1.49 -19.43
C ASN A 37 -21.77 -0.67 -18.30
N LYS A 38 -22.59 0.13 -17.61
CA LYS A 38 -22.16 0.76 -16.36
C LYS A 38 -22.07 -0.32 -15.27
N LEU A 39 -20.85 -0.61 -14.82
CA LEU A 39 -20.57 -1.66 -13.84
C LEU A 39 -20.91 -1.23 -12.40
N GLY A 40 -20.86 0.07 -12.10
CA GLY A 40 -21.20 0.61 -10.80
C GLY A 40 -20.76 2.06 -10.64
N ASP A 41 -20.96 2.60 -9.43
CA ASP A 41 -20.49 3.91 -9.00
C ASP A 41 -19.63 3.76 -7.74
N LEU A 42 -18.53 4.49 -7.67
CA LEU A 42 -17.78 4.71 -6.44
C LEU A 42 -18.17 6.09 -5.89
N GLN A 43 -18.92 6.14 -4.80
CA GLN A 43 -19.29 7.41 -4.18
C GLN A 43 -18.10 7.98 -3.40
N LEU A 44 -17.64 9.16 -3.82
CA LEU A 44 -16.55 9.89 -3.18
C LEU A 44 -17.09 10.92 -2.17
N GLN A 45 -16.30 11.19 -1.13
CA GLN A 45 -16.60 12.22 -0.11
C GLN A 45 -16.36 13.63 -0.67
N ASP A 46 -15.25 13.80 -1.40
CA ASP A 46 -14.88 15.05 -2.05
C ASP A 46 -15.12 14.98 -3.56
N LYS A 47 -15.21 16.15 -4.21
CA LYS A 47 -15.44 16.23 -5.65
C LYS A 47 -14.17 15.77 -6.37
N PRO A 48 -14.25 14.75 -7.27
CA PRO A 48 -13.10 14.37 -8.08
C PRO A 48 -12.75 15.48 -9.07
N VAL A 49 -11.45 15.72 -9.22
CA VAL A 49 -10.87 16.67 -10.17
C VAL A 49 -10.24 15.91 -11.33
N ASP A 50 -9.41 14.92 -11.03
CA ASP A 50 -8.71 14.13 -12.03
C ASP A 50 -8.43 12.71 -11.50
N PHE A 51 -8.01 11.81 -12.39
CA PHE A 51 -7.92 10.39 -12.13
C PHE A 51 -6.76 9.74 -12.90
N ALA A 52 -5.99 8.86 -12.25
CA ALA A 52 -4.96 8.03 -12.87
C ALA A 52 -4.94 6.59 -12.31
N TYR A 53 -4.51 5.61 -13.11
CA TYR A 53 -4.28 4.23 -12.65
C TYR A 53 -2.79 3.93 -12.55
N SER A 54 -2.41 3.09 -11.58
CA SER A 54 -1.10 2.43 -11.62
C SER A 54 -1.00 1.49 -12.82
N LEU A 55 0.20 1.31 -13.39
CA LEU A 55 0.39 0.47 -14.59
C LEU A 55 0.11 -1.01 -14.36
N ASP A 56 0.27 -1.49 -13.12
CA ASP A 56 -0.11 -2.84 -12.72
C ASP A 56 -1.62 -3.01 -12.51
N GLY A 57 -2.39 -1.92 -12.63
CA GLY A 57 -3.84 -1.88 -12.43
C GLY A 57 -4.28 -2.08 -10.98
N ASN A 58 -3.36 -2.18 -10.01
CA ASN A 58 -3.70 -2.46 -8.62
C ASN A 58 -4.34 -1.28 -7.89
N TYR A 59 -4.01 -0.05 -8.31
CA TYR A 59 -4.41 1.16 -7.63
C TYR A 59 -4.97 2.21 -8.57
N ALA A 60 -5.99 2.90 -8.07
CA ALA A 60 -6.57 4.10 -8.62
C ALA A 60 -6.18 5.30 -7.75
N PHE A 61 -5.69 6.36 -8.40
CA PHE A 61 -5.37 7.64 -7.80
C PHE A 61 -6.42 8.65 -8.23
N ILE A 62 -7.12 9.27 -7.27
CA ILE A 62 -8.18 10.24 -7.55
C ILE A 62 -7.79 11.56 -6.91
N LEU A 63 -7.42 12.54 -7.73
CA LEU A 63 -7.24 13.91 -7.27
C LEU A 63 -8.62 14.49 -6.93
N THR A 64 -8.73 15.16 -5.80
CA THR A 64 -9.97 15.80 -5.35
C THR A 64 -9.78 17.29 -5.16
N ASN A 65 -10.88 18.03 -5.10
CA ASN A 65 -10.87 19.46 -4.80
C ASN A 65 -10.62 19.79 -3.32
N GLY A 66 -10.35 18.77 -2.48
CA GLY A 66 -9.97 18.90 -1.08
C GLY A 66 -8.45 18.80 -0.88
N ASP A 67 -7.66 19.19 -1.88
CA ASP A 67 -6.19 19.23 -1.84
C ASP A 67 -5.55 17.89 -1.47
N GLN A 68 -6.13 16.81 -1.99
CA GLN A 68 -5.65 15.46 -1.72
C GLN A 68 -5.89 14.49 -2.89
N ILE A 69 -5.03 13.48 -2.97
CA ILE A 69 -5.19 12.29 -3.81
C ILE A 69 -5.70 11.16 -2.93
N LEU A 70 -6.83 10.56 -3.32
CA LEU A 70 -7.36 9.36 -2.70
C LEU A 70 -6.79 8.14 -3.44
N VAL A 71 -6.30 7.15 -2.70
CA VAL A 71 -5.74 5.91 -3.26
C VAL A 71 -6.71 4.76 -3.00
N TYR A 72 -7.26 4.17 -4.05
CA TYR A 72 -8.16 3.02 -3.98
C TYR A 72 -7.53 1.79 -4.59
N ASN A 73 -7.85 0.60 -4.09
CA ASN A 73 -7.47 -0.65 -4.75
C ASN A 73 -8.52 -1.06 -5.82
N GLN A 74 -8.27 -2.16 -6.53
CA GLN A 74 -9.19 -2.73 -7.55
C GLN A 74 -10.61 -3.05 -7.06
N GLN A 75 -10.80 -3.19 -5.74
CA GLN A 75 -12.10 -3.48 -5.13
C GLN A 75 -12.84 -2.20 -4.72
N GLY A 76 -12.26 -1.02 -5.00
CA GLY A 76 -12.75 0.28 -4.54
C GLY A 76 -12.63 0.49 -3.02
N LYS A 77 -11.77 -0.26 -2.34
CA LYS A 77 -11.44 0.01 -0.94
C LYS A 77 -10.37 1.10 -0.87
N LEU A 78 -10.65 2.14 -0.08
CA LEU A 78 -9.68 3.20 0.18
C LEU A 78 -8.47 2.64 0.94
N GLN A 79 -7.27 2.84 0.40
CA GLN A 79 -5.99 2.43 0.97
C GLN A 79 -5.30 3.58 1.69
N GLY A 80 -5.46 4.81 1.21
CA GLY A 80 -4.78 5.97 1.79
C GLY A 80 -5.22 7.30 1.19
N ARG A 81 -4.67 8.37 1.75
CA ARG A 81 -4.86 9.75 1.31
C ARG A 81 -3.49 10.42 1.27
N ILE A 82 -3.20 11.11 0.18
CA ILE A 82 -1.95 11.84 0.01
C ILE A 82 -2.29 13.33 -0.10
N PRO A 83 -1.87 14.17 0.85
CA PRO A 83 -2.06 15.60 0.72
C PRO A 83 -1.25 16.15 -0.47
N VAL A 84 -1.80 17.11 -1.17
CA VAL A 84 -1.13 17.84 -2.27
C VAL A 84 -1.34 19.34 -2.10
N ASP A 85 -0.57 20.14 -2.84
CA ASP A 85 -0.76 21.59 -2.84
C ASP A 85 -2.08 21.97 -3.52
N ALA A 86 -2.75 23.02 -3.04
CA ALA A 86 -4.05 23.46 -3.56
C ALA A 86 -4.05 23.89 -5.05
N GLY A 87 -2.86 24.17 -5.61
CA GLY A 87 -2.68 24.50 -7.02
C GLY A 87 -2.68 23.28 -7.95
N VAL A 88 -2.57 22.06 -7.40
CA VAL A 88 -2.53 20.82 -8.20
C VAL A 88 -3.90 20.59 -8.84
N SER A 89 -3.89 20.61 -10.17
CA SER A 89 -5.09 20.57 -11.01
C SER A 89 -5.23 19.31 -11.86
N ALA A 90 -4.16 18.53 -12.02
CA ALA A 90 -4.17 17.29 -12.77
C ALA A 90 -3.07 16.34 -12.27
N ILE A 91 -3.26 15.04 -12.53
CA ILE A 91 -2.31 13.99 -12.21
C ILE A 91 -2.16 13.03 -13.40
N ASP A 92 -0.98 12.44 -13.55
CA ASP A 92 -0.77 11.35 -14.51
C ASP A 92 0.29 10.37 -14.00
N ILE A 93 0.30 9.14 -14.50
CA ILE A 93 1.31 8.13 -14.12
C ILE A 93 2.52 8.21 -15.05
N SER A 94 3.73 8.06 -14.52
CA SER A 94 4.91 7.97 -15.37
C SER A 94 4.84 6.73 -16.27
N PRO A 95 5.41 6.74 -17.49
CA PRO A 95 5.35 5.59 -18.40
C PRO A 95 5.95 4.29 -17.87
N ARG A 96 6.76 4.36 -16.80
CA ARG A 96 7.33 3.20 -16.12
C ARG A 96 6.54 2.79 -14.87
N GLY A 97 5.66 3.65 -14.38
CA GLY A 97 4.84 3.39 -13.20
C GLY A 97 5.49 3.76 -11.87
N ASP A 98 6.70 4.33 -11.89
CA ASP A 98 7.52 4.54 -10.68
C ASP A 98 7.09 5.77 -9.84
N PHE A 99 6.32 6.69 -10.42
CA PHE A 99 5.84 7.91 -9.76
C PHE A 99 4.66 8.55 -10.52
N LEU A 100 3.90 9.41 -9.82
CA LEU A 100 2.87 10.27 -10.37
C LEU A 100 3.45 11.64 -10.75
N TYR A 101 3.03 12.17 -11.89
CA TYR A 101 3.12 13.58 -12.21
C TYR A 101 1.99 14.34 -11.51
N LEU A 102 2.31 15.48 -10.91
CA LEU A 102 1.34 16.45 -10.39
C LEU A 102 1.52 17.76 -11.16
N ILE A 103 0.45 18.25 -11.78
CA ILE A 103 0.46 19.51 -12.53
C ILE A 103 -0.21 20.59 -11.70
N ASP A 104 0.59 21.53 -11.20
CA ASP A 104 0.14 22.75 -10.54
C ASP A 104 0.01 23.87 -11.58
N SER A 105 -1.24 24.22 -11.91
CA SER A 105 -1.55 25.27 -12.89
C SER A 105 -1.50 26.69 -12.30
N THR A 106 -1.43 26.82 -10.97
CA THR A 106 -1.32 28.11 -10.29
C THR A 106 0.12 28.60 -10.21
N ASP A 107 1.07 27.66 -10.07
CA ASP A 107 2.51 27.93 -9.96
C ASP A 107 3.32 27.47 -11.18
N ASN A 108 2.66 27.03 -12.26
CA ASN A 108 3.30 26.48 -13.46
C ASN A 108 4.33 25.36 -13.14
N ARG A 109 4.01 24.51 -12.16
CA ARG A 109 4.94 23.51 -11.61
C ARG A 109 4.50 22.10 -11.98
N LEU A 110 5.46 21.29 -12.42
CA LEU A 110 5.31 19.85 -12.56
C LEU A 110 6.12 19.17 -11.45
N SER A 111 5.47 18.39 -10.60
CA SER A 111 6.11 17.64 -9.53
C SER A 111 6.04 16.13 -9.78
N MET A 112 7.01 15.39 -9.23
CA MET A 112 7.06 13.93 -9.28
C MET A 112 6.85 13.39 -7.88
N LEU A 113 5.81 12.58 -7.69
CA LEU A 113 5.42 11.99 -6.41
C LEU A 113 5.58 10.48 -6.49
N SER A 114 6.54 9.92 -5.75
CA SER A 114 6.59 8.48 -5.53
C SER A 114 5.56 8.07 -4.48
N VAL A 115 4.89 6.95 -4.70
CA VAL A 115 3.88 6.42 -3.78
C VAL A 115 4.29 5.01 -3.36
N ASP A 116 4.68 4.89 -2.09
CA ASP A 116 5.02 3.61 -1.46
C ASP A 116 3.89 3.16 -0.54
N PHE A 117 3.66 1.85 -0.49
CA PHE A 117 2.65 1.25 0.36
C PHE A 117 3.29 0.59 1.58
N VAL A 118 2.84 1.00 2.77
CA VAL A 118 3.26 0.36 4.02
C VAL A 118 2.47 -0.94 4.18
N VAL A 119 3.20 -2.05 4.34
CA VAL A 119 2.63 -3.39 4.51
C VAL A 119 3.19 -4.00 5.78
N ASP A 120 2.31 -4.60 6.58
CA ASP A 120 2.71 -5.39 7.74
C ASP A 120 3.30 -6.73 7.29
N ILE A 121 4.53 -6.99 7.70
CA ILE A 121 5.23 -8.25 7.43
C ILE A 121 5.31 -9.02 8.74
N ASP A 122 4.60 -10.14 8.83
CA ASP A 122 4.71 -11.03 9.98
C ASP A 122 6.07 -11.74 9.98
N THR A 123 6.89 -11.49 10.99
CA THR A 123 8.21 -12.10 11.19
C THR A 123 8.27 -13.00 12.43
N SER A 124 7.12 -13.32 13.04
CA SER A 124 7.07 -13.99 14.35
C SER A 124 7.77 -15.35 14.35
N ASP A 125 7.58 -16.14 13.29
CA ASP A 125 8.19 -17.48 13.12
C ASP A 125 9.42 -17.48 12.21
N SER A 126 9.96 -16.30 11.88
CA SER A 126 11.14 -16.21 11.02
C SER A 126 12.42 -16.53 11.79
N PRO A 127 13.39 -17.22 11.17
CA PRO A 127 14.76 -17.28 11.69
C PRO A 127 15.34 -15.86 11.81
N ILE A 128 15.98 -15.56 12.94
CA ILE A 128 16.53 -14.22 13.21
C ILE A 128 18.05 -14.27 13.39
N LYS A 129 18.76 -13.30 12.82
CA LYS A 129 20.17 -13.00 13.12
C LYS A 129 20.27 -11.60 13.75
N GLY A 130 20.93 -11.49 14.90
CA GLY A 130 21.02 -10.25 15.68
C GLY A 130 20.36 -10.38 17.06
N LYS A 131 20.24 -9.26 17.79
CA LYS A 131 19.59 -9.25 19.11
C LYS A 131 18.09 -9.47 18.97
N VAL A 132 17.53 -10.44 19.69
CA VAL A 132 16.11 -10.82 19.60
C VAL A 132 15.18 -9.63 19.86
N ASP A 133 15.54 -8.78 20.84
CA ASP A 133 14.75 -7.61 21.25
C ASP A 133 15.13 -6.32 20.52
N ALA A 134 15.86 -6.41 19.40
CA ALA A 134 16.19 -5.23 18.61
C ALA A 134 14.90 -4.53 18.10
N PRO A 135 14.79 -3.20 18.25
CA PRO A 135 13.60 -2.44 17.86
C PRO A 135 13.37 -2.38 16.35
N VAL A 136 14.42 -2.55 15.53
CA VAL A 136 14.32 -2.54 14.06
C VAL A 136 14.51 -3.95 13.52
N THR A 137 13.54 -4.42 12.73
CA THR A 137 13.60 -5.71 12.03
C THR A 137 13.72 -5.49 10.54
N VAL A 138 14.76 -6.03 9.92
CA VAL A 138 14.91 -6.09 8.46
C VAL A 138 14.45 -7.46 7.99
N ALA A 139 13.27 -7.54 7.37
CA ALA A 139 12.78 -8.76 6.75
C ALA A 139 13.49 -8.97 5.41
N VAL A 140 14.21 -10.08 5.25
CA VAL A 140 14.97 -10.42 4.05
C VAL A 140 14.31 -11.59 3.34
N PHE A 141 13.75 -11.31 2.17
CA PHE A 141 13.23 -12.33 1.25
C PHE A 141 14.35 -12.81 0.36
N SER A 142 14.71 -14.09 0.48
CA SER A 142 15.90 -14.63 -0.18
C SER A 142 15.66 -16.02 -0.73
N ASP A 143 16.43 -16.32 -1.76
CA ASP A 143 16.51 -17.60 -2.44
C ASP A 143 17.94 -18.15 -2.28
N PHE A 144 18.05 -19.44 -1.94
CA PHE A 144 19.34 -20.11 -1.69
C PHE A 144 20.18 -20.32 -2.95
N GLU A 145 19.59 -20.33 -4.14
CA GLU A 145 20.30 -20.41 -5.42
C GLU A 145 20.62 -19.05 -6.04
N CYS A 146 19.99 -17.98 -5.55
CA CYS A 146 20.18 -16.65 -6.13
C CYS A 146 21.58 -16.10 -5.81
N THR A 147 22.41 -15.98 -6.84
CA THR A 147 23.76 -15.42 -6.72
C THR A 147 23.76 -13.97 -6.21
N TYR A 148 22.74 -13.16 -6.53
CA TYR A 148 22.62 -11.80 -6.01
C TYR A 148 22.24 -11.78 -4.53
N CYS A 149 21.34 -12.65 -4.09
CA CYS A 149 21.02 -12.81 -2.67
C CYS A 149 22.26 -13.23 -1.86
N LYS A 150 23.11 -14.11 -2.40
CA LYS A 150 24.37 -14.46 -1.75
C LYS A 150 25.32 -13.26 -1.61
N LYS A 151 25.37 -12.38 -2.60
CA LYS A 151 26.27 -11.21 -2.62
C LYS A 151 25.92 -10.14 -1.60
N ILE A 152 24.68 -10.07 -1.11
CA ILE A 152 24.27 -9.07 -0.11
C ILE A 152 24.65 -9.45 1.33
N LEU A 153 25.00 -10.72 1.60
CA LEU A 153 25.33 -11.19 2.95
C LEU A 153 26.39 -10.33 3.69
N PRO A 154 27.50 -9.90 3.06
CA PRO A 154 28.47 -9.04 3.75
C PRO A 154 27.90 -7.69 4.21
N LEU A 155 26.95 -7.13 3.45
CA LEU A 155 26.28 -5.88 3.83
C LEU A 155 25.41 -6.09 5.07
N PHE A 156 24.67 -7.20 5.13
CA PHE A 156 23.90 -7.55 6.33
C PHE A 156 24.78 -7.76 7.56
N GLU A 157 25.95 -8.38 7.39
CA GLU A 157 26.92 -8.52 8.48
C GLU A 157 27.48 -7.17 8.93
N GLN A 158 27.74 -6.26 8.00
CA GLN A 158 28.14 -4.90 8.32
C GLN A 158 27.05 -4.14 9.09
N VAL A 159 25.80 -4.20 8.63
CA VAL A 159 24.66 -3.55 9.29
C VAL A 159 24.50 -4.04 10.72
N LEU A 160 24.54 -5.36 10.94
CA LEU A 160 24.45 -5.95 12.28
C LEU A 160 25.65 -5.58 13.16
N LYS A 161 26.85 -5.47 12.58
CA LYS A 161 28.06 -5.05 13.30
C LYS A 161 28.00 -3.59 13.74
N GLU A 162 27.48 -2.71 12.88
CA GLU A 162 27.34 -1.28 13.17
C GLU A 162 26.14 -0.99 14.10
N ASN A 163 25.17 -1.91 14.16
CA ASN A 163 23.91 -1.75 14.90
C ASN A 163 23.59 -2.96 15.80
N PRO A 164 24.50 -3.38 16.70
CA PRO A 164 24.41 -4.67 17.40
C PRO A 164 23.19 -4.78 18.33
N ASP A 165 22.71 -3.66 18.87
CA ASP A 165 21.57 -3.60 19.80
C ASP A 165 20.27 -3.12 19.16
N SER A 166 20.33 -2.49 17.99
CA SER A 166 19.21 -1.77 17.39
C SER A 166 18.59 -2.49 16.19
N VAL A 167 19.33 -3.36 15.50
CA VAL A 167 18.88 -4.05 14.29
C VAL A 167 18.97 -5.56 14.42
N LYS A 168 17.92 -6.25 13.95
CA LYS A 168 17.91 -7.69 13.69
C LYS A 168 17.43 -7.98 12.26
N ILE A 169 17.86 -9.10 11.72
CA ILE A 169 17.48 -9.56 10.38
C ILE A 169 16.58 -10.79 10.53
N ALA A 170 15.37 -10.72 9.99
CA ALA A 170 14.43 -11.83 9.93
C ALA A 170 14.44 -12.44 8.52
N PHE A 171 14.73 -13.73 8.40
CA PHE A 171 14.79 -14.41 7.11
C PHE A 171 13.41 -14.89 6.65
N LYS A 172 13.12 -14.73 5.36
CA LYS A 172 11.94 -15.23 4.66
C LYS A 172 12.37 -15.96 3.38
N ASN A 173 11.91 -17.20 3.24
CA ASN A 173 12.10 -17.97 2.01
C ASN A 173 11.33 -17.29 0.86
N PHE A 174 12.01 -17.02 -0.25
CA PHE A 174 11.41 -16.50 -1.49
C PHE A 174 11.94 -17.26 -2.71
N PRO A 175 11.53 -18.52 -2.89
CA PRO A 175 12.04 -19.36 -3.96
C PRO A 175 11.61 -18.82 -5.33
N LEU A 176 12.56 -18.36 -6.14
CA LEU A 176 12.30 -17.82 -7.46
C LEU A 176 11.97 -18.96 -8.42
N LYS A 177 10.90 -18.80 -9.19
CA LYS A 177 10.41 -19.82 -10.14
C LYS A 177 11.44 -20.23 -11.21
N MET A 178 12.43 -19.38 -11.45
CA MET A 178 13.50 -19.62 -12.42
C MET A 178 14.67 -20.45 -11.88
N HIS A 179 14.66 -20.78 -10.59
CA HIS A 179 15.69 -21.59 -9.93
C HIS A 179 15.12 -22.97 -9.59
N GLU A 180 15.73 -24.03 -10.11
CA GLU A 180 15.20 -25.40 -10.06
C GLU A 180 15.15 -25.97 -8.63
N MET A 181 16.19 -25.72 -7.84
CA MET A 181 16.36 -26.19 -6.46
C MET A 181 15.91 -25.17 -5.41
N ALA A 182 15.45 -23.98 -5.78
CA ALA A 182 15.03 -22.95 -4.83
C ALA A 182 13.88 -23.42 -3.91
N GLY A 183 12.88 -24.10 -4.47
CA GLY A 183 11.78 -24.70 -3.71
C GLY A 183 12.27 -25.78 -2.73
N PRO A 184 12.94 -26.85 -3.21
CA PRO A 184 13.54 -27.86 -2.35
C PRO A 184 14.48 -27.30 -1.26
N ALA A 185 15.32 -26.32 -1.59
CA ALA A 185 16.23 -25.69 -0.65
C ALA A 185 15.48 -24.89 0.43
N ALA A 186 14.43 -24.15 0.04
CA ALA A 186 13.56 -23.44 0.99
C ALA A 186 12.87 -24.40 1.95
N LEU A 187 12.38 -25.55 1.47
CA LEU A 187 11.76 -26.59 2.31
C LEU A 187 12.74 -27.23 3.27
N ALA A 188 14.00 -27.46 2.84
CA ALA A 188 15.05 -28.03 3.68
C ALA A 188 15.52 -27.07 4.80
N ALA A 189 15.19 -25.78 4.71
CA ALA A 189 15.57 -24.75 5.67
C ALA A 189 14.49 -24.44 6.72
N LEU A 190 13.34 -25.12 6.67
CA LEU A 190 12.27 -25.07 7.67
C LEU A 190 12.56 -26.05 8.82
#